data_AF-A0A497QK20-F1
#
_entry.id   AF-A0A497QK20-F1
#
_cell.length_a   1.000
_cell.length_b   1.000
_cell.length_c   1.000
_cell.angle_alpha   90.00
_cell.angle_beta   90.00
_cell.angle_gamma   90.00
#
_symmetry.space_group_name_H-M   'P 1'
#
loop_
_entity.id
_entity.type
_entity.pdbx_description
1 polymer ?
#
loop_
_entity_poly.entity_id
_entity_poly.type
_entity_poly.pdbx_seq_one_letter_code
_entity_poly.pdbx_strand_id
1 'polypeptide(L)'
;MKETEILKIDSRGRIVIPRSMRKGLGLKENSHIMLISNPEENELRIIPLPFSEENQTFIKIRIIIADEPGALGQVAKVFGDLKLSLLYGQEVVIKKGQEAEWNVISPFPNIPLEDFKKLIMEKGGARNVIIELPTKQER
;
A
#
# COMPACT_ATOMS: atom_id res chain seq x y z
N MET A 1 7.61 -18.64 -17.16
CA MET A 1 8.18 -19.88 -16.59
C MET A 1 8.34 -19.64 -15.09
N LYS A 2 7.98 -20.61 -14.23
CA LYS A 2 8.13 -20.47 -12.77
C LYS A 2 9.56 -20.87 -12.39
N GLU A 3 10.30 -19.99 -11.74
CA GLU A 3 11.67 -20.21 -11.25
C GLU A 3 11.63 -20.31 -9.73
N THR A 4 12.38 -21.25 -9.13
CA THR A 4 12.44 -21.46 -7.67
C THR A 4 13.89 -21.66 -7.27
N GLU A 5 14.34 -20.97 -6.22
CA GLU A 5 15.71 -21.07 -5.71
C GLU A 5 15.72 -21.01 -4.17
N ILE A 6 16.64 -21.74 -3.53
CA ILE A 6 16.86 -21.67 -2.08
C ILE A 6 17.98 -20.69 -1.82
N LEU A 7 17.68 -19.59 -1.13
CA LEU A 7 18.61 -18.53 -0.81
C LEU A 7 18.98 -18.55 0.69
N LYS A 8 20.17 -18.04 1.02
CA LYS A 8 20.58 -17.77 2.39
C LYS A 8 20.61 -16.26 2.62
N ILE A 9 20.18 -15.83 3.80
CA ILE A 9 20.31 -14.46 4.25
C ILE A 9 21.80 -14.17 4.49
N ASP A 10 22.29 -13.03 4.00
CA ASP A 10 23.68 -12.65 4.20
C ASP A 10 23.97 -12.12 5.62
N SER A 11 25.23 -11.82 5.93
CA SER A 11 25.63 -11.31 7.26
C SER A 11 25.01 -9.96 7.64
N ARG A 12 24.39 -9.26 6.69
CA ARG A 12 23.71 -7.97 6.90
C ARG A 12 22.18 -8.12 6.91
N GLY A 13 21.65 -9.35 6.93
CA GLY A 13 20.22 -9.59 6.94
C GLY A 13 19.53 -9.42 5.58
N ARG A 14 20.28 -9.37 4.46
CA ARG A 14 19.73 -9.10 3.13
C ARG A 14 19.38 -10.38 2.39
N ILE A 15 18.32 -10.32 1.60
CA ILE A 15 17.97 -11.33 0.59
C ILE A 15 18.36 -10.77 -0.77
N VAL A 16 19.19 -11.50 -1.52
CA VAL A 16 19.64 -11.07 -2.85
C VAL A 16 18.80 -11.78 -3.91
N ILE A 17 17.99 -11.02 -4.65
CA ILE A 17 17.21 -11.58 -5.77
C ILE A 17 18.16 -11.90 -6.93
N PRO A 18 18.23 -13.17 -7.39
CA PRO A 18 19.06 -13.60 -8.50
C PRO A 18 18.85 -12.77 -9.77
N ARG A 19 19.91 -12.61 -10.58
CA ARG A 19 19.87 -11.78 -11.79
C ARG A 19 18.85 -12.29 -12.82
N SER A 20 18.67 -13.61 -12.95
CA SER A 20 17.67 -14.23 -13.82
C SER A 20 16.26 -13.81 -13.42
N MET A 21 15.91 -14.00 -12.15
CA MET A 21 14.61 -13.62 -11.58
C MET A 21 14.35 -12.11 -11.70
N ARG A 22 15.33 -11.26 -11.38
CA ARG A 22 15.19 -9.80 -11.55
C ARG A 22 14.88 -9.42 -12.99
N LYS A 23 15.61 -9.97 -13.96
CA LYS A 23 15.33 -9.73 -15.39
C LYS A 23 13.95 -10.21 -15.79
N GLY A 24 13.54 -11.40 -15.35
CA GLY A 24 12.22 -11.95 -15.64
C GLY A 24 11.07 -11.12 -15.06
N LEU A 25 11.28 -10.50 -13.89
CA LEU A 25 10.33 -9.60 -13.25
C LEU A 25 10.45 -8.14 -13.71
N GLY A 26 11.37 -7.81 -14.61
CA GLY A 26 11.61 -6.44 -15.07
C GLY A 26 12.18 -5.51 -13.99
N LEU A 27 12.69 -6.05 -12.89
CA LEU A 27 13.25 -5.29 -11.78
C LEU A 27 14.61 -4.69 -12.17
N LYS A 28 14.70 -3.37 -12.07
CA LYS A 28 15.90 -2.57 -12.30
C LYS A 28 16.31 -1.86 -11.01
N GLU A 29 17.42 -1.13 -11.07
CA GLU A 29 17.74 -0.15 -10.03
C GLU A 29 16.56 0.83 -9.85
N ASN A 30 16.33 1.28 -8.63
CA ASN A 30 15.21 2.18 -8.25
C ASN A 30 13.80 1.62 -8.49
N SER A 31 13.64 0.33 -8.81
CA SER A 31 12.31 -0.29 -8.90
C SER A 31 11.65 -0.38 -7.53
N HIS A 32 10.36 -0.05 -7.47
CA HIS A 32 9.56 -0.19 -6.27
C HIS A 32 9.08 -1.63 -6.08
N ILE A 33 9.19 -2.14 -4.86
CA ILE A 33 8.66 -3.44 -4.46
C ILE A 33 7.80 -3.26 -3.20
N MET A 34 6.70 -4.00 -3.13
CA MET A 34 5.90 -4.13 -1.92
C MET A 34 6.22 -5.45 -1.24
N LEU A 35 6.51 -5.38 0.06
CA LEU A 35 6.71 -6.53 0.92
C LEU A 35 5.46 -6.73 1.78
N ILE A 36 4.87 -7.93 1.71
CA ILE A 36 3.76 -8.32 2.57
C ILE A 36 4.24 -9.50 3.41
N SER A 37 4.31 -9.29 4.72
CA SER A 37 4.64 -10.34 5.70
C SER A 37 3.36 -10.91 6.27
N ASN A 38 3.20 -12.23 6.20
CA ASN A 38 2.14 -12.97 6.88
C ASN A 38 2.78 -13.96 7.87
N PRO A 39 2.97 -13.57 9.15
CA PRO A 39 3.58 -14.43 10.17
C PRO A 39 2.78 -15.69 10.49
N GLU A 40 1.45 -15.66 10.34
CA GLU A 40 0.59 -16.82 10.63
C GLU A 40 0.85 -17.98 9.66
N GLU A 41 1.02 -17.64 8.38
CA GLU A 41 1.34 -18.60 7.31
C GLU A 41 2.86 -18.77 7.10
N ASN A 42 3.68 -18.04 7.88
CA ASN A 42 5.12 -17.94 7.71
C ASN A 42 5.52 -17.61 6.24
N GLU A 43 4.76 -16.73 5.60
CA GLU A 43 4.91 -16.35 4.19
C GLU A 43 5.38 -14.89 4.05
N LEU A 44 6.36 -14.66 3.16
CA LEU A 44 6.73 -13.33 2.70
C LEU A 44 6.44 -13.22 1.20
N ARG A 45 5.58 -12.28 0.81
CA ARG A 45 5.27 -11.99 -0.58
C ARG A 45 5.98 -10.72 -1.02
N ILE A 46 6.68 -10.81 -2.15
CA ILE A 46 7.37 -9.69 -2.79
C ILE A 46 6.66 -9.39 -4.10
N ILE A 47 6.10 -8.19 -4.23
CA ILE A 47 5.31 -7.78 -5.40
C ILE A 47 6.01 -6.60 -6.06
N PRO A 48 6.54 -6.75 -7.30
CA PRO A 48 7.01 -5.61 -8.10
C PRO A 48 5.87 -4.63 -8.35
N LEU A 49 6.13 -3.35 -8.15
CA LEU A 49 5.17 -2.29 -8.45
C LEU A 49 5.53 -1.62 -9.80
N PRO A 50 4.57 -1.45 -10.72
CA PRO A 50 4.84 -0.95 -12.07
C PRO A 50 4.93 0.58 -12.12
N PHE A 51 5.78 1.18 -11.27
CA PHE A 51 6.01 2.63 -11.28
C PHE A 51 7.27 2.97 -12.07
N SER A 52 7.13 3.88 -13.03
CA SER A 52 8.23 4.38 -13.86
C SER A 52 8.98 5.56 -13.22
N GLU A 53 8.41 6.19 -12.21
CA GLU A 53 8.98 7.39 -11.58
C GLU A 53 9.93 7.01 -10.45
N GLU A 54 11.21 7.36 -10.60
CA GLU A 54 12.26 7.08 -9.61
C GLU A 54 12.00 7.72 -8.25
N ASN A 55 11.22 8.81 -8.20
CA ASN A 55 10.91 9.55 -6.97
C ASN A 55 9.46 9.35 -6.48
N GLN A 56 8.75 8.35 -7.01
CA GLN A 56 7.39 8.07 -6.57
C GLN A 56 7.40 7.74 -5.07
N THR A 57 6.74 8.57 -4.28
CA THR A 57 6.57 8.33 -2.85
C THR A 57 5.18 7.76 -2.59
N PHE A 58 5.06 6.86 -1.61
CA PHE A 58 3.80 6.25 -1.21
C PHE A 58 3.44 6.65 0.22
N ILE A 59 2.15 6.75 0.50
CA ILE A 59 1.60 6.93 1.85
C ILE A 59 0.79 5.71 2.23
N LYS A 60 0.81 5.40 3.53
CA LYS A 60 -0.13 4.45 4.11
C LYS A 60 -1.23 5.25 4.81
N ILE A 61 -2.46 4.86 4.59
CA ILE A 61 -3.63 5.57 5.09
C ILE A 61 -4.50 4.56 5.82
N ARG A 62 -4.85 4.90 7.05
CA ARG A 62 -5.80 4.17 7.88
C ARG A 62 -7.08 4.98 7.97
N ILE A 63 -8.16 4.43 7.44
CA ILE A 63 -9.46 5.12 7.30
C ILE A 63 -10.49 4.34 8.11
N ILE A 64 -11.14 5.01 9.07
CA ILE A 64 -12.29 4.45 9.78
C ILE A 64 -13.56 4.87 9.05
N ILE A 65 -14.37 3.89 8.67
CA ILE A 65 -15.63 4.07 7.93
C ILE A 65 -16.79 3.43 8.70
N ALA A 66 -18.02 3.80 8.35
CA ALA A 66 -19.19 3.07 8.80
C ALA A 66 -19.21 1.65 8.19
N ASP A 67 -19.58 0.65 8.97
CA ASP A 67 -19.83 -0.71 8.47
C ASP A 67 -21.25 -0.80 7.90
N GLU A 68 -21.45 -0.18 6.74
CA GLU A 68 -22.71 -0.17 6.02
C GLU A 68 -22.49 -0.30 4.49
N PRO A 69 -23.48 -0.81 3.74
CA PRO A 69 -23.34 -0.99 2.30
C PRO A 69 -22.95 0.30 1.58
N GLY A 70 -21.85 0.25 0.83
CA GLY A 70 -21.38 1.36 0.00
C GLY A 70 -20.38 2.31 0.67
N ALA A 71 -20.15 2.22 1.98
CA ALA A 71 -19.22 3.12 2.70
C ALA A 71 -17.80 3.08 2.12
N LEU A 72 -17.24 1.87 1.89
CA LEU A 72 -15.93 1.71 1.24
C LEU A 72 -15.92 2.30 -0.17
N GLY A 73 -16.99 2.09 -0.94
CA GLY A 73 -17.12 2.60 -2.30
C GLY A 73 -17.16 4.13 -2.35
N GLN A 74 -17.80 4.76 -1.37
CA GLN A 74 -17.86 6.21 -1.25
C GLN A 74 -16.47 6.81 -0.98
N VAL A 75 -15.69 6.20 -0.09
CA VAL A 75 -14.30 6.61 0.12
C VAL A 75 -13.45 6.34 -1.12
N ALA A 76 -13.55 5.15 -1.72
CA ALA A 76 -12.78 4.79 -2.93
C ALA A 76 -13.07 5.74 -4.11
N LYS A 77 -14.30 6.29 -4.19
CA LYS A 77 -14.65 7.32 -5.18
C LYS A 77 -13.80 8.57 -5.03
N VAL A 78 -13.46 9.00 -3.80
CA VAL A 78 -12.58 10.16 -3.58
C VAL A 78 -11.20 9.94 -4.21
N PHE A 79 -10.65 8.73 -4.08
CA PHE A 79 -9.40 8.36 -4.75
C PHE A 79 -9.56 8.38 -6.28
N GLY A 80 -10.65 7.82 -6.80
CA GLY A 80 -10.97 7.83 -8.23
C GLY A 80 -11.10 9.24 -8.80
N ASP A 81 -11.80 10.15 -8.12
CA ASP A 81 -11.99 11.54 -8.50
C ASP A 81 -10.65 12.31 -8.54
N LEU A 82 -9.72 11.96 -7.65
CA LEU A 82 -8.35 12.48 -7.61
C LEU A 82 -7.37 11.74 -8.55
N LYS A 83 -7.85 10.73 -9.28
CA LYS A 83 -7.03 9.85 -10.14
C LYS A 83 -5.88 9.17 -9.39
N LEU A 84 -6.11 8.84 -8.12
CA LEU A 84 -5.16 8.16 -7.26
C LEU A 84 -5.31 6.65 -7.35
N SER A 85 -4.20 5.96 -7.64
CA SER A 85 -4.16 4.50 -7.65
C SER A 85 -4.19 3.91 -6.24
N LEU A 86 -4.97 2.84 -6.06
CA LEU A 86 -5.00 2.02 -4.84
C LEU A 86 -4.06 0.83 -5.04
N LEU A 87 -2.93 0.80 -4.36
CA LEU A 87 -1.90 -0.24 -4.55
C LEU A 87 -2.08 -1.44 -3.65
N TYR A 88 -2.56 -1.16 -2.45
CA TYR A 88 -2.91 -2.15 -1.47
C TYR A 88 -4.17 -1.67 -0.78
N GLY A 89 -5.05 -2.61 -0.47
CA GLY A 89 -6.26 -2.37 0.29
C GLY A 89 -6.55 -3.58 1.15
N GLN A 90 -6.76 -3.35 2.44
CA GLN A 90 -7.24 -4.35 3.38
C GLN A 90 -8.32 -3.70 4.24
N GLU A 91 -9.48 -4.33 4.28
CA GLU A 91 -10.61 -3.91 5.11
C GLU A 91 -10.82 -4.93 6.21
N VAL A 92 -11.13 -4.43 7.42
CA VAL A 92 -11.41 -5.23 8.59
C VAL A 92 -12.57 -4.59 9.35
N VAL A 93 -13.62 -5.37 9.59
CA VAL A 93 -14.72 -4.96 10.48
C VAL A 93 -14.21 -4.90 11.92
N ILE A 94 -14.20 -3.71 12.52
CA ILE A 94 -13.84 -3.53 13.94
C ILE A 94 -15.05 -3.86 14.81
N LYS A 95 -16.23 -3.35 14.43
CA LYS A 95 -17.47 -3.52 15.16
C LYS A 95 -18.62 -3.68 14.18
N LYS A 96 -19.17 -4.88 14.13
CA LYS A 96 -20.23 -5.28 13.19
C LYS A 96 -21.41 -4.31 13.19
N GLY A 97 -21.79 -3.84 12.01
CA GLY A 97 -22.86 -2.88 11.75
C GLY A 97 -22.58 -1.47 12.26
N GLN A 98 -21.35 -1.17 12.67
CA GLN A 98 -20.98 0.13 13.22
C GLN A 98 -19.72 0.69 12.57
N GLU A 99 -18.60 -0.04 12.60
CA GLU A 99 -17.28 0.45 12.20
C GLU A 99 -16.45 -0.60 11.49
N ALA A 100 -15.84 -0.17 10.40
CA ALA A 100 -14.80 -0.89 9.69
C ALA A 100 -13.57 0.00 9.51
N GLU A 101 -12.42 -0.63 9.42
CA GLU A 101 -11.15 0.01 9.11
C GLU A 101 -10.67 -0.41 7.75
N TRP A 102 -10.34 0.57 6.92
CA TRP A 102 -9.70 0.37 5.64
C TRP A 102 -8.26 0.88 5.68
N ASN A 103 -7.31 -0.06 5.56
CA ASN A 103 -5.90 0.22 5.38
C ASN A 103 -5.58 0.22 3.88
N VAL A 104 -5.05 1.33 3.39
CA VAL A 104 -4.73 1.51 1.98
C VAL A 104 -3.33 2.10 1.80
N ILE A 105 -2.63 1.64 0.77
CA ILE A 105 -1.39 2.25 0.29
C ILE A 105 -1.65 2.89 -1.06
N SER A 106 -1.29 4.15 -1.21
CA SER A 106 -1.42 4.89 -2.47
C SER A 106 -0.19 5.77 -2.73
N PRO A 107 0.02 6.21 -3.98
CA PRO A 107 0.88 7.35 -4.28
C PRO A 107 0.49 8.58 -3.45
N PHE A 108 1.43 9.52 -3.31
CA PHE A 108 1.11 10.84 -2.79
C PHE A 108 0.07 11.55 -3.67
N PRO A 109 -0.93 12.22 -3.08
CA PRO A 109 -1.90 13.02 -3.82
C PRO A 109 -1.24 14.29 -4.39
N ASN A 110 -1.74 14.73 -5.54
CA ASN A 110 -1.37 16.02 -6.16
C ASN A 110 -2.07 17.22 -5.49
N ILE A 111 -2.38 17.10 -4.20
CA ILE A 111 -3.00 18.13 -3.36
C ILE A 111 -2.39 18.06 -1.96
N PRO A 112 -2.48 19.12 -1.14
CA PRO A 112 -2.04 19.07 0.25
C PRO A 112 -2.71 17.93 1.02
N LEU A 113 -1.95 17.25 1.89
CA LEU A 113 -2.47 16.11 2.67
C LEU A 113 -3.64 16.49 3.58
N GLU A 114 -3.67 17.72 4.06
CA GLU A 114 -4.78 18.23 4.87
C GLU A 114 -6.07 18.32 4.05
N ASP A 115 -5.99 18.81 2.81
CA ASP A 115 -7.13 18.87 1.90
C ASP A 115 -7.58 17.48 1.47
N PHE A 116 -6.62 16.57 1.23
CA PHE A 116 -6.91 15.17 0.95
C PHE A 116 -7.64 14.49 2.11
N LYS A 117 -7.18 14.72 3.34
CA LYS A 117 -7.83 14.22 4.56
C LYS A 117 -9.25 14.75 4.68
N LYS A 118 -9.46 16.05 4.46
CA LYS A 118 -10.80 16.67 4.46
C LYS A 118 -11.71 16.06 3.40
N LEU A 119 -11.22 15.86 2.17
CA LEU A 119 -12.02 15.24 1.11
C LEU A 119 -12.47 13.82 1.48
N ILE A 120 -11.60 13.01 2.08
CA ILE A 120 -11.96 11.66 2.54
C ILE A 120 -13.03 11.72 3.64
N MET A 121 -12.91 12.65 4.58
CA MET A 121 -13.88 12.82 5.67
C MET A 121 -15.24 13.35 5.16
N GLU A 122 -15.23 14.42 4.38
CA GLU A 122 -16.44 15.15 3.97
C GLU A 122 -17.16 14.50 2.80
N LYS A 123 -16.44 14.10 1.75
CA LYS A 123 -17.05 13.47 0.55
C LYS A 123 -17.11 11.96 0.67
N GLY A 124 -16.08 11.37 1.28
CA GLY A 124 -15.98 9.92 1.49
C GLY A 124 -16.83 9.42 2.65
N GLY A 125 -17.26 10.29 3.57
CA GLY A 125 -18.03 9.90 4.76
C GLY A 125 -17.20 9.16 5.81
N ALA A 126 -15.87 9.30 5.77
CA ALA A 126 -15.00 8.67 6.76
C ALA A 126 -15.20 9.31 8.14
N ARG A 127 -15.11 8.49 9.19
CA ARG A 127 -15.18 8.92 10.60
C ARG A 127 -13.82 9.36 11.14
N ASN A 128 -12.75 8.78 10.63
CA ASN A 128 -11.39 9.17 10.98
C ASN A 128 -10.41 8.78 9.86
N VAL A 129 -9.33 9.54 9.72
CA VAL A 129 -8.27 9.31 8.74
C VAL A 129 -6.92 9.61 9.37
N ILE A 130 -6.03 8.63 9.33
CA ILE A 130 -4.63 8.75 9.75
C ILE A 130 -3.76 8.46 8.54
N ILE A 131 -2.87 9.41 8.20
CA ILE A 131 -1.92 9.28 7.10
C ILE A 131 -0.54 9.08 7.72
N GLU A 132 0.07 7.93 7.47
CA GLU A 132 1.43 7.59 7.84
C GLU A 132 2.35 7.91 6.66
N LEU A 133 3.26 8.87 6.88
CA LEU A 133 4.32 9.18 5.92
C LEU A 133 5.36 8.05 5.95
N PRO A 134 5.98 7.74 4.81
CA PRO A 134 7.05 6.75 4.79
C PRO A 134 8.18 7.23 5.71
N THR A 135 8.57 6.40 6.67
CA THR A 135 9.76 6.62 7.47
C THR A 135 10.94 6.70 6.50
N LYS A 136 11.72 7.79 6.58
CA LYS A 136 12.99 7.86 5.86
C LYS A 136 13.79 6.62 6.26
N GLN A 137 14.07 5.73 5.30
CA GLN A 137 15.05 4.69 5.53
C GLN A 137 16.38 5.41 5.76
N GLU A 138 16.88 5.35 7.00
CA GLU A 138 18.23 5.81 7.32
C GLU A 138 19.19 5.11 6.35
N ARG A 139 19.90 5.92 5.56
CA ARG A 139 20.88 5.45 4.58
C ARG A 139 22.14 4.93 5.26
#